data_AF-A0A7V6NZU2-F1
#
_entry.id   AF-A0A7V6NZU2-F1
#
_cell.length_a   1.000
_cell.length_b   1.000
_cell.length_c   1.000
_cell.angle_alpha   90.00
_cell.angle_beta   90.00
_cell.angle_gamma   90.00
#
_symmetry.space_group_name_H-M   'P 1'
#
loop_
_entity.id
_entity.type
_entity.pdbx_description
1 polymer ?
#
loop_
_entity_poly.entity_id
_entity_poly.type
_entity_poly.pdbx_seq_one_letter_code
_entity_poly.pdbx_strand_id
1 'polypeptide(L)'
;MTQERKINHSQYQKAAALLSQLFEFDSDIEKKINAYIQHNGICYFFENLEDFELDVDTTIKLQAVRDVLFGLGLAEDRPLRGGVVNNA
;
A
#
# COMPACT_ATOMS: atom_id res chain seq x y z
N MET A 1 7.76 -25.37 3.10
CA MET A 1 8.76 -24.81 2.17
C MET A 1 8.23 -23.46 1.69
N THR A 2 8.59 -22.39 2.40
CA THR A 2 8.21 -21.03 2.03
C THR A 2 9.01 -20.68 0.80
N GLN A 3 8.33 -20.55 -0.35
CA GLN A 3 8.95 -20.14 -1.59
C GLN A 3 9.58 -18.76 -1.34
N GLU A 4 10.91 -18.69 -1.23
CA GLU A 4 11.64 -17.42 -1.17
C GLU A 4 11.30 -16.70 -2.47
N ARG A 5 10.31 -15.80 -2.43
CA ARG A 5 10.04 -14.87 -3.52
C ARG A 5 11.32 -14.05 -3.63
N LYS A 6 12.14 -14.36 -4.64
CA LYS A 6 13.31 -13.54 -4.98
C LYS A 6 12.86 -12.09 -5.00
N ILE A 7 13.36 -11.30 -4.06
CA ILE A 7 13.06 -9.88 -3.95
C ILE A 7 13.46 -9.26 -5.28
N ASN A 8 12.46 -8.86 -6.08
CA ASN A 8 12.72 -8.29 -7.39
C ASN A 8 12.98 -6.79 -7.24
N HIS A 9 14.19 -6.44 -6.77
CA HIS A 9 14.61 -5.05 -6.55
C HIS A 9 14.33 -4.16 -7.77
N SER A 10 14.47 -4.71 -9.00
CA SER A 10 14.19 -3.96 -10.23
C SER A 10 12.71 -3.59 -10.38
N GLN A 11 11.79 -4.43 -9.90
CA GLN A 11 10.36 -4.13 -9.92
C GLN A 11 9.98 -3.12 -8.84
N TYR A 12 10.62 -3.18 -7.66
CA TYR A 12 10.36 -2.22 -6.58
C TYR A 12 10.88 -0.83 -6.93
N GLN A 13 12.06 -0.74 -7.54
CA GLN A 13 12.55 0.53 -8.07
C GLN A 13 11.62 1.09 -9.15
N LYS A 14 11.12 0.25 -10.06
CA LYS A 14 10.13 0.67 -11.07
C LYS A 14 8.83 1.15 -10.43
N ALA A 15 8.34 0.48 -9.39
CA ALA A 15 7.11 0.89 -8.69
C ALA A 15 7.28 2.26 -8.03
N ALA A 16 8.40 2.48 -7.31
CA ALA A 16 8.69 3.77 -6.71
C ALA A 16 8.79 4.88 -7.77
N ALA A 17 9.50 4.64 -8.87
CA ALA A 17 9.60 5.60 -9.97
C ALA A 17 8.25 5.93 -10.62
N LEU A 18 7.37 4.93 -10.80
CA LEU A 18 6.02 5.15 -11.34
C LEU A 18 5.14 5.97 -10.38
N LEU A 19 5.23 5.71 -9.07
CA LEU A 19 4.50 6.49 -8.06
C LEU A 19 4.99 7.94 -8.04
N SER A 20 6.31 8.16 -8.11
CA SER A 20 6.89 9.50 -8.19
C SER A 20 6.49 10.24 -9.45
N GLN A 21 6.43 9.56 -10.60
CA GLN A 21 5.95 10.16 -11.85
C GLN A 21 4.47 10.51 -11.79
N LEU A 22 3.64 9.65 -11.18
CA LEU A 22 2.20 9.86 -11.09
C LEU A 22 1.84 11.09 -10.23
N PHE A 23 2.59 11.32 -9.16
CA PHE A 23 2.29 12.36 -8.18
C PHE A 23 3.31 13.51 -8.14
N GLU A 24 4.26 13.50 -9.07
CA GLU A 24 5.35 14.45 -9.18
C GLU A 24 6.18 14.55 -7.88
N PHE A 25 6.44 13.41 -7.24
CA PHE A 25 7.30 13.38 -6.06
C PHE A 25 8.74 13.71 -6.43
N ASP A 26 9.44 14.36 -5.50
CA ASP A 26 10.87 14.59 -5.64
C ASP A 26 11.68 13.30 -5.48
N SER A 27 12.97 13.38 -5.80
CA SER A 27 13.87 12.23 -5.76
C SER A 27 14.08 11.67 -4.35
N ASP A 28 13.84 12.46 -3.31
CA ASP A 28 14.07 12.02 -1.93
C ASP A 28 12.88 11.20 -1.42
N ILE A 29 11.67 11.62 -1.75
CA ILE A 29 10.45 10.83 -1.52
C ILE A 29 10.51 9.53 -2.32
N GLU A 30 10.94 9.55 -3.59
CA GLU A 30 11.11 8.33 -4.39
C GLU A 30 12.05 7.32 -3.72
N LYS A 31 13.22 7.80 -3.26
CA LYS A 31 14.20 6.95 -2.58
C LYS A 31 13.65 6.37 -1.28
N LYS A 32 12.90 7.16 -0.50
CA LYS A 32 12.24 6.69 0.73
C LYS A 32 11.22 5.59 0.43
N ILE A 33 10.34 5.82 -0.54
CA ILE A 33 9.33 4.83 -0.96
C ILE A 33 10.02 3.53 -1.41
N ASN A 34 11.03 3.64 -2.28
CA ASN A 34 11.79 2.47 -2.73
C ASN A 34 12.44 1.72 -1.56
N ALA A 35 13.05 2.42 -0.60
CA ALA A 35 13.63 1.80 0.59
C ALA A 35 12.57 1.07 1.42
N TYR A 36 11.43 1.70 1.71
CA TYR A 36 10.35 1.08 2.47
C TYR A 36 9.77 -0.16 1.78
N ILE A 37 9.56 -0.10 0.46
CA ILE A 37 9.09 -1.27 -0.31
C ILE A 37 10.15 -2.38 -0.31
N GLN A 38 11.44 -2.04 -0.41
CA GLN A 38 12.51 -3.05 -0.39
C GLN A 38 12.64 -3.75 0.96
N HIS A 39 12.46 -3.02 2.07
CA HIS A 39 12.57 -3.59 3.42
C HIS A 39 11.34 -4.43 3.82
N ASN A 40 10.14 -4.04 3.40
CA ASN A 40 8.90 -4.62 3.91
C ASN A 40 8.10 -5.41 2.85
N GLY A 41 8.39 -5.20 1.58
CA GLY A 41 7.57 -5.67 0.46
C GLY A 41 6.39 -4.75 0.17
N ILE A 42 5.92 -4.78 -1.07
CA ILE A 42 4.91 -3.82 -1.57
C ILE A 42 3.54 -3.93 -0.88
N CYS A 43 3.11 -5.15 -0.50
CA CYS A 43 1.82 -5.34 0.17
C CYS A 43 1.85 -4.72 1.58
N TYR A 44 2.86 -5.06 2.38
CA TYR A 44 3.03 -4.48 3.72
C TYR A 44 3.17 -2.96 3.65
N PHE A 45 3.92 -2.45 2.66
CA PHE A 45 4.09 -1.01 2.45
C PHE A 45 2.74 -0.28 2.31
N PHE A 46 1.83 -0.79 1.48
CA PHE A 46 0.51 -0.16 1.34
C PHE A 46 -0.40 -0.43 2.53
N GLU A 47 -0.37 -1.62 3.13
CA GLU A 47 -1.22 -1.94 4.28
C GLU A 47 -0.91 -1.08 5.52
N ASN A 48 0.34 -0.63 5.69
CA ASN A 48 0.80 0.06 6.90
C ASN A 48 1.46 1.41 6.57
N LEU A 49 0.82 2.23 5.72
CA LEU A 49 1.37 3.54 5.31
C LEU A 49 1.63 4.47 6.50
N GLU A 50 0.80 4.35 7.53
CA GLU A 50 0.87 5.05 8.81
C GLU A 50 2.12 4.74 9.64
N ASP A 51 2.82 3.63 9.38
CA ASP A 51 4.06 3.26 10.08
C ASP A 51 5.30 3.97 9.51
N PHE A 52 5.18 4.63 8.35
CA PHE A 52 6.29 5.26 7.66
C PHE A 52 6.35 6.77 7.90
N GLU A 53 7.57 7.30 8.05
CA GLU A 53 7.82 8.73 8.17
C GLU A 53 7.73 9.44 6.80
N LEU A 54 6.49 9.58 6.32
CA LEU A 54 6.12 10.33 5.11
C LEU A 54 5.31 11.57 5.51
N ASP A 55 5.38 12.62 4.69
CA ASP A 55 4.53 13.78 4.91
C ASP A 55 3.06 13.47 4.58
N VAL A 56 2.17 14.34 5.05
CA VAL A 56 0.71 14.14 4.95
C VAL A 56 0.26 14.06 3.49
N ASP A 57 0.80 14.89 2.60
CA ASP A 57 0.40 14.92 1.19
C ASP A 57 0.81 13.62 0.47
N THR A 58 2.06 13.20 0.67
CA THR A 58 2.56 11.91 0.15
C THR A 58 1.73 10.74 0.66
N THR A 59 1.39 10.73 1.94
CA THR A 59 0.59 9.66 2.56
C THR A 59 -0.80 9.56 1.95
N ILE A 60 -1.50 10.69 1.77
CA ILE A 60 -2.83 10.74 1.15
C ILE A 60 -2.79 10.20 -0.29
N LYS A 61 -1.80 10.61 -1.08
CA LYS A 61 -1.62 10.16 -2.47
C LYS A 61 -1.37 8.65 -2.57
N LEU A 62 -0.51 8.12 -1.70
CA LEU A 62 -0.25 6.68 -1.63
C LEU A 62 -1.45 5.89 -1.12
N GLN A 63 -2.24 6.47 -0.21
CA GLN A 63 -3.49 5.87 0.25
C GLN A 63 -4.52 5.78 -0.86
N ALA A 64 -4.64 6.79 -1.73
CA ALA A 64 -5.50 6.70 -2.91
C ALA A 64 -5.09 5.53 -3.83
N VAL A 65 -3.78 5.30 -4.02
CA VAL A 65 -3.28 4.13 -4.77
C VAL A 65 -3.62 2.83 -4.07
N ARG A 66 -3.44 2.75 -2.75
CA ARG A 66 -3.87 1.59 -1.94
C ARG A 66 -5.34 1.27 -2.16
N ASP A 67 -6.19 2.29 -2.14
CA ASP A 67 -7.62 2.13 -2.27
C ASP A 67 -8.01 1.61 -3.66
N VAL A 68 -7.34 2.06 -4.72
CA VAL A 68 -7.53 1.55 -6.09
C VAL A 68 -7.00 0.12 -6.26
N LEU A 69 -5.81 -0.19 -5.74
CA LEU A 69 -5.17 -1.49 -5.95
C LEU A 69 -5.80 -2.61 -5.11
N PHE A 70 -6.22 -2.30 -3.88
CA PHE A 70 -6.70 -3.29 -2.92
C PHE A 70 -8.19 -3.16 -2.61
N GLY A 71 -8.88 -2.14 -3.15
CA GLY A 71 -10.29 -1.89 -2.84
C GLY A 71 -10.53 -1.48 -1.38
N LEU A 72 -9.48 -1.07 -0.66
CA LEU A 72 -9.55 -0.75 0.77
C LEU A 72 -10.27 0.57 1.08
N GLY A 73 -10.55 1.39 0.06
CA GLY A 73 -11.35 2.62 0.16
C GLY A 73 -12.82 2.46 -0.24
N LEU A 74 -13.29 1.25 -0.58
CA LEU A 74 -14.69 0.98 -0.96
C LEU A 74 -15.37 -0.01 0.00
N ALA A 75 -14.94 -0.05 1.26
CA ALA A 75 -15.70 -0.74 2.31
C ALA A 75 -16.86 0.14 2.81
N GLU A 76 -17.71 0.62 1.90
CA GLU A 76 -19.10 0.88 2.26
C GLU A 76 -19.82 -0.49 2.18
N ASP A 77 -20.47 -0.89 3.26
CA ASP A 77 -21.20 -2.15 3.44
C ASP A 77 -20.38 -3.47 3.48
N ARG A 78 -19.66 -3.69 4.59
CA ARG A 78 -19.66 -5.04 5.17
C ARG A 78 -20.79 -5.13 6.20
N PRO A 79 -21.84 -5.95 6.00
CA PRO A 79 -22.83 -6.15 7.04
C PRO A 79 -22.12 -6.79 8.24
N LEU A 80 -22.36 -6.21 9.42
CA LEU A 80 -21.90 -6.74 10.70
C LEU A 80 -22.36 -8.20 10.80
N ARG A 81 -21.41 -9.12 10.67
CA ARG A 81 -21.66 -10.55 10.78
C ARG A 81 -21.95 -10.86 12.25
N GLY A 82 -23.22 -10.79 12.63
CA GLY A 82 -23.64 -10.98 14.03
C GLY A 82 -25.13 -10.80 14.26
N GLY A 83 -25.97 -11.45 13.46
CA GLY A 83 -27.40 -11.59 13.74
C GLY A 83 -27.82 -13.03 13.49
N VAL A 84 -27.86 -13.83 14.54
CA VAL A 84 -28.37 -15.20 14.52
C VAL A 84 -29.85 -15.14 14.18
N VAL A 85 -30.25 -15.71 13.04
CA VAL A 85 -31.66 -15.87 12.67
C VAL A 85 -32.19 -17.07 13.45
N ASN A 86 -32.84 -16.81 14.58
CA ASN A 86 -33.67 -17.81 15.26
C ASN A 86 -35.04 -17.78 14.59
N ASN A 87 -35.31 -18.77 13.73
CA ASN A 87 -36.66 -19.05 13.27
C ASN A 87 -37.40 -19.79 14.39
N ALA A 88 -38.39 -19.12 14.99
CA ALA A 88 -39.45 -19.73 15.78
C ALA A 88 -40.62 -20.09 14.86
#